data_AF-A0A974BHT8-F1
#
_entry.id   AF-A0A974BHT8-F1
#
_cell.length_a   1.000
_cell.length_b   1.000
_cell.length_c   1.000
_cell.angle_alpha   90.00
_cell.angle_beta   90.00
_cell.angle_gamma   90.00
#
_symmetry.space_group_name_H-M   'P 1'
#
loop_
_entity.id
_entity.type
_entity.pdbx_description
1 polymer ?
#
loop_
_entity_poly.entity_id
_entity_poly.type
_entity_poly.pdbx_seq_one_letter_code
_entity_poly.pdbx_strand_id
1 'polypeptide(L)'
;MLADFYKKLDLPEQIGKEIVIPDSSHEAIYLSEHGELFCYSGIHSKDTGKVFFEGWPYYLIGKHTKDCKEDIKGFFRIKDGCILLTGFVDHKFYNKKMYKSLNNYIVRLPVANSCYFGIQERIETSNSLYFEENKELSQACFGLTYNELEYFIKIYAERLGIDNRYTQFPKITRSMNKDNFCDITGIWIPPKFPYIAFNNSGYAFSHVSLYGFYRHIGAMISIGENTAATQIFKNKTFAGEIINGVEQINDYFPFEVKVTREIIFSQAYDLY
;
A
#
# COMPACT_ATOMS: atom_id res chain seq x y z
N MET A 1 18.54 -3.81 0.08
CA MET A 1 17.86 -3.42 1.34
C MET A 1 16.94 -4.53 1.84
N LEU A 2 15.78 -4.82 1.21
CA LEU A 2 14.92 -5.92 1.68
C LEU A 2 15.46 -7.34 1.42
N ALA A 3 16.28 -7.54 0.39
CA ALA A 3 16.97 -8.83 0.21
C ALA A 3 17.97 -9.13 1.34
N ASP A 4 18.57 -8.10 1.92
CA ASP A 4 19.47 -8.24 3.07
C ASP A 4 18.67 -8.48 4.35
N PHE A 5 17.50 -7.84 4.47
CA PHE A 5 16.54 -8.11 5.53
C PHE A 5 16.05 -9.57 5.50
N TYR A 6 15.71 -10.10 4.31
CA TYR A 6 15.33 -11.50 4.11
C TYR A 6 16.37 -12.49 4.69
N LYS A 7 17.66 -12.22 4.48
CA LYS A 7 18.75 -13.07 4.99
C LYS A 7 18.88 -13.03 6.51
N LYS A 8 18.46 -11.95 7.16
CA LYS A 8 18.53 -11.79 8.62
C LYS A 8 17.37 -12.43 9.36
N LEU A 9 16.24 -12.67 8.69
CA LEU A 9 15.07 -13.28 9.29
C LEU A 9 15.33 -14.76 9.60
N ASP A 10 15.18 -15.15 10.87
CA ASP A 10 15.20 -16.54 11.31
C ASP A 10 13.79 -17.14 11.20
N LEU A 11 13.32 -17.30 9.96
CA LEU A 11 12.00 -17.82 9.62
C LEU A 11 12.13 -18.93 8.58
N PRO A 12 11.26 -19.96 8.62
CA PRO A 12 11.30 -21.04 7.65
C PRO A 12 11.00 -20.53 6.24
N GLU A 13 11.76 -21.05 5.27
CA GLU A 13 11.55 -20.76 3.87
C GLU A 13 10.53 -21.74 3.27
N GLN A 14 9.67 -21.21 2.41
CA GLN A 14 8.68 -21.99 1.66
C GLN A 14 8.71 -21.57 0.20
N ILE A 15 8.63 -22.54 -0.70
CA ILE A 15 8.50 -22.26 -2.13
C ILE A 15 7.08 -21.80 -2.45
N GLY A 16 6.92 -20.78 -3.29
CA GLY A 16 5.62 -20.15 -3.53
C GLY A 16 4.48 -21.12 -3.89
N LYS A 17 4.76 -22.17 -4.69
CA LYS A 17 3.78 -23.20 -5.07
C LYS A 17 3.19 -24.00 -3.89
N GLU A 18 3.87 -24.03 -2.75
CA GLU A 18 3.46 -24.75 -1.54
C GLU A 18 2.70 -23.88 -0.56
N ILE A 19 2.69 -22.55 -0.78
CA ILE A 19 1.97 -21.61 0.08
C ILE A 19 0.50 -21.64 -0.28
N VAL A 20 -0.33 -21.79 0.76
CA VAL A 20 -1.79 -21.76 0.68
C VAL A 20 -2.34 -20.43 1.19
N ILE A 21 -3.60 -20.16 0.88
CA ILE A 21 -4.35 -19.02 1.37
C ILE A 21 -4.41 -19.07 2.92
N PRO A 22 -3.82 -18.11 3.66
CA PRO A 22 -3.83 -18.10 5.13
C PRO A 22 -5.22 -17.86 5.74
N ASP A 23 -5.31 -18.06 7.05
CA ASP A 23 -6.54 -17.91 7.83
C ASP A 23 -7.00 -16.46 7.93
N SER A 24 -6.08 -15.49 7.78
CA SER A 24 -6.42 -14.05 7.82
C SER A 24 -5.55 -13.17 6.91
N SER A 25 -6.07 -12.01 6.52
CA SER A 25 -5.31 -10.97 5.80
C SER A 25 -4.10 -10.48 6.56
N HIS A 26 -4.14 -10.50 7.89
CA HIS A 26 -3.05 -10.01 8.72
C HIS A 26 -1.83 -10.92 8.67
N GLU A 27 -2.01 -12.18 8.24
CA GLU A 27 -0.95 -13.19 8.09
C GLU A 27 -0.42 -13.27 6.66
N ALA A 28 -1.02 -12.54 5.72
CA ALA A 28 -0.71 -12.63 4.30
C ALA A 28 0.41 -11.67 3.87
N ILE A 29 1.50 -11.64 4.64
CA ILE A 29 2.69 -10.85 4.37
C ILE A 29 3.85 -11.80 4.07
N TYR A 30 4.35 -11.76 2.84
CA TYR A 30 5.46 -12.62 2.41
C TYR A 30 6.61 -11.79 1.88
N LEU A 31 7.83 -12.14 2.26
CA LEU A 31 9.04 -11.57 1.69
C LEU A 31 9.74 -12.62 0.85
N SER A 32 10.00 -12.32 -0.43
CA SER A 32 10.76 -13.22 -1.29
C SER A 32 12.27 -13.10 -1.09
N GLU A 33 13.01 -14.13 -1.49
CA GLU A 33 14.49 -14.15 -1.48
C GLU A 33 15.15 -13.00 -2.28
N HIS A 34 14.42 -12.41 -3.23
CA HIS A 34 14.87 -11.25 -4.01
C HIS A 34 14.53 -9.90 -3.36
N GLY A 35 13.95 -9.90 -2.16
CA GLY A 35 13.58 -8.69 -1.44
C GLY A 35 12.28 -8.04 -1.92
N GLU A 36 11.44 -8.77 -2.66
CA GLU A 36 10.10 -8.31 -3.04
C GLU A 36 9.10 -8.65 -1.92
N LEU A 37 8.42 -7.62 -1.40
CA LEU A 37 7.39 -7.73 -0.37
C LEU A 37 6.00 -7.92 -0.99
N PHE A 38 5.29 -8.95 -0.56
CA PHE A 38 3.91 -9.26 -0.94
C PHE A 38 3.01 -9.05 0.27
N CYS A 39 2.31 -7.92 0.29
CA CYS A 39 1.38 -7.55 1.35
C CYS A 39 -0.05 -7.66 0.84
N TYR A 40 -0.71 -8.80 1.07
CA TYR A 40 -2.09 -9.00 0.64
C TYR A 40 -3.07 -8.45 1.66
N SER A 41 -4.02 -7.65 1.18
CA SER A 41 -5.01 -6.95 1.99
C SER A 41 -6.43 -7.47 1.78
N GLY A 42 -6.66 -8.38 0.83
CA GLY A 42 -7.99 -8.91 0.57
C GLY A 42 -8.13 -9.62 -0.78
N ILE A 43 -9.38 -9.92 -1.14
CA ILE A 43 -9.75 -10.74 -2.29
C ILE A 43 -10.85 -10.07 -3.11
N HIS A 44 -10.70 -10.12 -4.44
CA HIS A 44 -11.75 -9.78 -5.39
C HIS A 44 -12.44 -11.06 -5.86
N SER A 45 -13.71 -11.25 -5.50
CA SER A 45 -14.46 -12.48 -5.81
C SER A 45 -15.16 -12.41 -7.18
N LYS A 46 -15.25 -13.56 -7.86
CA LYS A 46 -16.02 -13.73 -9.11
C LYS A 46 -17.51 -13.79 -8.87
N ASP A 47 -17.92 -14.55 -7.84
CA ASP A 47 -19.29 -15.08 -7.68
C ASP A 47 -20.36 -14.00 -7.42
N THR A 48 -19.95 -12.78 -7.05
CA THR A 48 -20.88 -11.69 -6.70
C THR A 48 -20.37 -10.28 -7.04
N GLY A 49 -19.20 -10.17 -7.70
CA GLY A 49 -18.48 -8.89 -7.77
C GLY A 49 -18.15 -8.30 -6.40
N LYS A 50 -18.22 -9.11 -5.33
CA LYS A 50 -17.90 -8.68 -3.98
C LYS A 50 -16.41 -8.46 -3.85
N VAL A 51 -16.11 -7.36 -3.20
CA VAL A 51 -14.77 -6.89 -2.89
C VAL A 51 -14.58 -7.05 -1.40
N PHE A 52 -13.64 -7.90 -1.00
CA PHE A 52 -13.28 -8.11 0.40
C PHE A 52 -11.95 -7.42 0.64
N PHE A 53 -11.97 -6.27 1.32
CA PHE A 53 -10.77 -5.58 1.80
C PHE A 53 -10.67 -5.76 3.31
N GLU A 54 -9.46 -5.98 3.81
CA GLU A 54 -9.18 -6.43 5.19
C GLU A 54 -9.90 -7.74 5.58
N GLY A 55 -10.16 -8.62 4.60
CA GLY A 55 -10.97 -9.81 4.84
C GLY A 55 -10.87 -10.86 3.73
N TRP A 56 -11.05 -12.11 4.14
CA TRP A 56 -10.88 -13.31 3.32
C TRP A 56 -12.12 -14.20 3.53
N PRO A 57 -12.75 -14.71 2.47
CA PRO A 57 -13.82 -15.69 2.63
C PRO A 57 -13.29 -16.98 3.30
N TYR A 58 -13.92 -17.39 4.40
CA TYR A 58 -13.46 -18.53 5.22
C TYR A 58 -13.32 -19.84 4.43
N TYR A 59 -14.12 -20.03 3.38
CA TYR A 59 -14.11 -21.23 2.56
C TYR A 59 -12.91 -21.34 1.61
N LEU A 60 -12.08 -20.30 1.51
CA LEU A 60 -10.85 -20.29 0.71
C LEU A 60 -9.61 -20.66 1.53
N ILE A 61 -9.70 -20.58 2.85
CA ILE A 61 -8.59 -20.81 3.78
C ILE A 61 -8.01 -22.22 3.57
N GLY A 62 -6.68 -22.30 3.56
CA GLY A 62 -5.92 -23.56 3.41
C GLY A 62 -5.90 -24.12 1.99
N LYS A 63 -6.52 -23.46 1.01
CA LYS A 63 -6.51 -23.90 -0.39
C LYS A 63 -5.41 -23.21 -1.20
N HIS A 64 -4.96 -23.87 -2.27
CA HIS A 64 -4.18 -23.21 -3.31
C HIS A 64 -5.10 -22.44 -4.26
N THR A 65 -4.60 -21.35 -4.84
CA THR A 65 -5.41 -20.53 -5.76
C THR A 65 -5.84 -21.29 -7.01
N LYS A 66 -5.07 -22.30 -7.41
CA LYS A 66 -5.43 -23.19 -8.54
C LYS A 66 -6.75 -23.94 -8.30
N ASP A 67 -7.09 -24.19 -7.04
CA ASP A 67 -8.27 -24.94 -6.62
C ASP A 67 -9.48 -24.02 -6.37
N CYS A 68 -9.28 -22.70 -6.45
CA CYS A 68 -10.27 -21.65 -6.17
C CYS A 68 -10.48 -20.70 -7.37
N LYS A 69 -10.07 -21.11 -8.58
CA LYS A 69 -10.07 -20.23 -9.77
C LYS A 69 -11.46 -19.74 -10.17
N GLU A 70 -12.50 -20.52 -9.88
CA GLU A 70 -13.88 -20.14 -10.18
C GLU A 70 -14.42 -19.09 -9.19
N ASP A 71 -13.82 -18.98 -7.99
CA ASP A 71 -14.29 -18.11 -6.92
C ASP A 71 -13.58 -16.74 -6.88
N ILE A 72 -12.35 -16.67 -7.42
CA ILE A 72 -11.41 -15.54 -7.22
C ILE A 72 -11.04 -14.90 -8.57
N LYS A 73 -11.21 -13.57 -8.66
CA LYS A 73 -10.66 -12.75 -9.75
C LYS A 73 -9.20 -12.38 -9.50
N GLY A 74 -8.84 -12.14 -8.23
CA GLY A 74 -7.47 -11.86 -7.82
C GLY A 74 -7.40 -11.40 -6.37
N PHE A 75 -6.19 -11.05 -5.95
CA PHE A 75 -5.87 -10.63 -4.60
C PHE A 75 -5.47 -9.15 -4.60
N PHE A 76 -5.95 -8.40 -3.61
CA PHE A 76 -5.52 -7.04 -3.39
C PHE A 76 -4.15 -7.04 -2.71
N ARG A 77 -3.14 -6.53 -3.40
CA ARG A 77 -1.79 -6.33 -2.88
C ARG A 77 -1.53 -4.84 -2.73
N ILE A 78 -0.94 -4.43 -1.62
CA ILE A 78 -0.48 -3.05 -1.41
C ILE A 78 1.02 -3.01 -1.74
N LYS A 79 1.42 -2.06 -2.58
CA LYS A 79 2.81 -1.80 -2.97
C LYS A 79 2.98 -0.33 -3.31
N ASP A 80 4.00 0.33 -2.77
CA ASP A 80 4.29 1.75 -2.96
C ASP A 80 3.05 2.67 -2.74
N GLY A 81 2.17 2.28 -1.80
CA GLY A 81 0.93 2.99 -1.52
C GLY A 81 -0.17 2.84 -2.58
N CYS A 82 0.05 1.97 -3.58
CA CYS A 82 -0.90 1.59 -4.62
C CYS A 82 -1.60 0.28 -4.24
N ILE A 83 -2.91 0.21 -4.48
CA ILE A 83 -3.66 -1.05 -4.40
C ILE A 83 -3.67 -1.68 -5.78
N LEU A 84 -3.18 -2.91 -5.85
CA LEU A 84 -3.00 -3.68 -7.06
C LEU A 84 -3.83 -4.96 -6.99
N LEU A 85 -4.41 -5.38 -8.11
CA LEU A 85 -4.99 -6.70 -8.30
C LEU A 85 -3.92 -7.62 -8.90
N THR A 86 -3.63 -8.72 -8.22
CA THR A 86 -2.57 -9.66 -8.63
C THR A 86 -2.95 -11.11 -8.33
N GLY A 87 -2.17 -12.05 -8.87
CA GLY A 87 -2.20 -13.44 -8.44
C GLY A 87 -1.52 -13.62 -7.08
N PHE A 88 -1.87 -14.67 -6.36
CA PHE A 88 -1.22 -15.02 -5.10
C PHE A 88 0.21 -15.56 -5.32
N VAL A 89 0.99 -15.76 -4.26
CA VAL A 89 2.39 -16.21 -4.35
C VAL A 89 2.56 -17.61 -4.97
N ASP A 90 1.50 -18.42 -5.00
CA ASP A 90 1.47 -19.72 -5.68
C ASP A 90 1.14 -19.64 -7.19
N HIS A 91 0.92 -18.42 -7.71
CA HIS A 91 0.69 -18.17 -9.12
C HIS A 91 1.94 -18.44 -9.97
N LYS A 92 1.78 -18.84 -11.25
CA LYS A 92 2.86 -19.28 -12.15
C LYS A 92 4.07 -18.32 -12.26
N PHE A 93 3.87 -17.02 -12.04
CA PHE A 93 4.94 -16.02 -12.10
C PHE A 93 5.80 -15.96 -10.82
N TYR A 94 5.26 -16.45 -9.71
CA TYR A 94 5.80 -16.31 -8.36
C TYR A 94 6.17 -17.67 -7.73
N ASN A 95 5.53 -18.74 -8.18
CA ASN A 95 5.50 -20.04 -7.50
C ASN A 95 6.83 -20.80 -7.42
N LYS A 96 7.88 -20.35 -8.12
CA LYS A 96 9.24 -20.91 -8.05
C LYS A 96 10.17 -20.17 -7.10
N LYS A 97 9.77 -18.98 -6.63
CA LYS A 97 10.57 -18.18 -5.69
C LYS A 97 10.45 -18.75 -4.28
N MET A 98 11.49 -18.54 -3.47
CA MET A 98 11.46 -18.80 -2.03
C MET A 98 10.91 -17.59 -1.27
N TYR A 99 10.13 -17.87 -0.22
CA TYR A 99 9.45 -16.88 0.59
C TYR A 99 9.60 -17.18 2.09
N LYS A 100 9.62 -16.13 2.89
CA LYS A 100 9.42 -16.17 4.34
C LYS A 100 8.09 -15.49 4.68
N SER A 101 7.25 -16.19 5.43
CA SER A 101 5.98 -15.66 5.94
C SER A 101 6.25 -14.79 7.16
N LEU A 102 5.89 -13.52 7.09
CA LEU A 102 6.19 -12.51 8.13
C LEU A 102 5.12 -12.50 9.22
N ASN A 103 4.89 -13.64 9.87
CA ASN A 103 3.77 -13.83 10.81
C ASN A 103 3.88 -13.01 12.10
N ASN A 104 5.09 -12.56 12.46
CA ASN A 104 5.32 -11.64 13.56
C ASN A 104 5.12 -10.16 13.15
N TYR A 105 4.79 -9.89 11.89
CA TYR A 105 4.51 -8.54 11.40
C TYR A 105 3.02 -8.38 11.11
N ILE A 106 2.52 -7.16 11.30
CA ILE A 106 1.13 -6.83 11.01
C ILE A 106 1.04 -5.55 10.18
N VAL A 107 0.13 -5.56 9.21
CA VAL A 107 -0.25 -4.34 8.50
C VAL A 107 -1.23 -3.57 9.38
N ARG A 108 -0.85 -2.36 9.77
CA ARG A 108 -1.75 -1.40 10.40
C ARG A 108 -2.35 -0.51 9.33
N LEU A 109 -3.68 -0.54 9.26
CA LEU A 109 -4.45 0.46 8.56
C LEU A 109 -5.11 1.41 9.56
N PRO A 110 -5.42 2.64 9.11
CA PRO A 110 -6.10 3.64 9.92
C PRO A 110 -7.41 3.14 10.58
N VAL A 111 -7.65 3.55 11.83
CA VAL A 111 -8.81 3.16 12.66
C VAL A 111 -9.54 4.39 13.17
N ALA A 112 -10.76 4.28 13.71
CA ALA A 112 -11.65 5.40 14.06
C ALA A 112 -10.99 6.66 14.69
N ASN A 113 -9.96 6.50 15.53
CA ASN A 113 -9.28 7.62 16.21
C ASN A 113 -7.82 7.84 15.79
N SER A 114 -7.33 7.19 14.72
CA SER A 114 -5.93 7.31 14.27
C SER A 114 -5.78 7.15 12.76
N CYS A 115 -5.07 8.09 12.13
CA CYS A 115 -4.68 8.02 10.72
C CYS A 115 -3.39 7.23 10.47
N TYR A 116 -2.80 6.66 11.52
CA TYR A 116 -1.57 5.89 11.40
C TYR A 116 -1.74 4.70 10.44
N PHE A 117 -0.71 4.45 9.64
CA PHE A 117 -0.56 3.27 8.81
C PHE A 117 0.91 2.84 8.82
N GLY A 118 1.16 1.56 8.56
CA GLY A 118 2.52 1.01 8.50
C GLY A 118 2.54 -0.49 8.70
N ILE A 119 3.73 -1.09 8.63
CA ILE A 119 3.95 -2.48 9.02
C ILE A 119 4.69 -2.48 10.35
N GLN A 120 4.10 -3.14 11.35
CA GLN A 120 4.67 -3.21 12.69
C GLN A 120 5.11 -4.63 13.01
N GLU A 121 6.27 -4.76 13.65
CA GLU A 121 6.72 -5.99 14.28
C GLU A 121 6.06 -6.15 15.65
N ARG A 122 5.58 -7.36 15.92
CA ARG A 122 5.10 -7.80 17.22
C ARG A 122 6.29 -8.24 18.05
N ILE A 123 6.61 -7.48 19.11
CA ILE A 123 7.71 -7.77 20.02
C ILE A 123 7.12 -8.29 21.34
N GLU A 124 7.42 -9.54 21.65
CA GLU A 124 7.00 -10.22 22.87
C GLU A 124 8.20 -10.41 23.79
N THR A 125 8.11 -9.84 24.99
CA THR A 125 9.09 -10.02 26.06
C THR A 125 8.44 -10.80 27.21
N SER A 126 9.23 -11.22 28.20
CA SER A 126 8.70 -11.93 29.37
C SER A 126 7.58 -11.19 30.12
N ASN A 127 7.53 -9.86 30.02
CA ASN A 127 6.62 -9.01 30.80
C ASN A 127 5.76 -8.06 29.96
N SER A 128 5.92 -8.01 28.63
CA SER A 128 5.16 -7.08 27.79
C SER A 128 5.03 -7.55 26.34
N LEU A 129 3.93 -7.14 25.72
CA LEU A 129 3.71 -7.24 24.28
C LEU A 129 3.57 -5.82 23.74
N TYR A 130 4.41 -5.44 22.79
CA TYR A 130 4.33 -4.14 22.12
C TYR A 130 4.60 -4.27 20.62
N PHE A 131 4.36 -3.17 19.90
CA PHE A 131 4.50 -3.11 18.46
C PHE A 131 5.44 -1.97 18.08
N GLU A 132 6.38 -2.26 17.18
CA GLU A 132 7.34 -1.28 16.66
C GLU A 132 7.25 -1.22 15.14
N GLU A 133 7.29 -0.03 14.55
CA GLU A 133 7.25 0.11 13.10
C GLU A 133 8.53 -0.44 12.46
N ASN A 134 8.37 -1.32 11.47
CA ASN A 134 9.47 -1.69 10.60
C ASN A 134 9.50 -0.72 9.40
N LYS A 135 10.45 0.21 9.42
CA LYS A 135 10.56 1.29 8.44
C LYS A 135 10.66 0.75 7.01
N GLU A 136 11.53 -0.21 6.76
CA GLU A 136 11.80 -0.73 5.41
C GLU A 136 10.57 -1.44 4.82
N LEU A 137 9.84 -2.23 5.64
CA LEU A 137 8.60 -2.88 5.22
C LEU A 137 7.47 -1.85 5.00
N SER A 138 7.33 -0.87 5.91
CA SER A 138 6.38 0.24 5.75
C SER A 138 6.61 0.98 4.43
N GLN A 139 7.85 1.33 4.12
CA GLN A 139 8.20 2.03 2.87
C GLN A 139 7.94 1.16 1.64
N ALA A 140 8.31 -0.12 1.65
CA ALA A 140 8.04 -1.00 0.50
C ALA A 140 6.54 -1.25 0.26
N CYS A 141 5.73 -1.21 1.32
CA CYS A 141 4.29 -1.38 1.22
C CYS A 141 3.59 -0.07 0.83
N PHE A 142 3.85 1.02 1.56
CA PHE A 142 3.11 2.27 1.47
C PHE A 142 3.84 3.39 0.73
N GLY A 143 5.07 3.17 0.24
CA GLY A 143 5.93 4.17 -0.40
C GLY A 143 6.73 5.00 0.60
N LEU A 144 6.08 5.50 1.65
CA LEU A 144 6.69 6.21 2.78
C LEU A 144 6.13 5.69 4.11
N THR A 145 6.86 5.88 5.21
CA THR A 145 6.27 5.72 6.55
C THR A 145 5.22 6.81 6.82
N TYR A 146 4.36 6.60 7.83
CA TYR A 146 3.39 7.62 8.24
C TYR A 146 4.06 8.96 8.59
N ASN A 147 5.14 8.92 9.40
CA ASN A 147 5.84 10.12 9.84
C ASN A 147 6.55 10.84 8.68
N GLU A 148 7.14 10.08 7.75
CA GLU A 148 7.74 10.66 6.54
C GLU A 148 6.68 11.35 5.69
N LEU A 149 5.53 10.72 5.47
CA LEU A 149 4.44 11.32 4.70
C LEU A 149 3.83 12.54 5.40
N GLU A 150 3.62 12.49 6.71
CA GLU A 150 3.06 13.60 7.48
C GLU A 150 3.99 14.82 7.44
N TYR A 151 5.28 14.59 7.66
CA TYR A 151 6.31 15.60 7.50
C TYR A 151 6.30 16.17 6.06
N PHE A 152 6.23 15.29 5.07
CA PHE A 152 6.28 15.65 3.66
C PHE A 152 5.08 16.53 3.24
N ILE A 153 3.87 16.16 3.67
CA ILE A 153 2.64 16.92 3.44
C ILE A 153 2.68 18.28 4.13
N LYS A 154 3.20 18.35 5.37
CA LYS A 154 3.31 19.61 6.11
C LYS A 154 4.20 20.61 5.36
N ILE A 155 5.41 20.21 4.97
CA ILE A 155 6.30 21.12 4.23
C ILE A 155 5.69 21.49 2.87
N TYR A 156 5.06 20.53 2.18
CA TYR A 156 4.34 20.81 0.94
C TYR A 156 3.26 21.90 1.12
N ALA A 157 2.47 21.81 2.19
CA ALA A 157 1.44 22.80 2.53
C ALA A 157 2.03 24.19 2.85
N GLU A 158 3.08 24.22 3.68
CA GLU A 158 3.79 25.46 4.05
C GLU A 158 4.34 26.19 2.82
N ARG A 159 4.95 25.44 1.88
CA ARG A 159 5.58 25.99 0.68
C ARG A 159 4.59 26.53 -0.34
N LEU A 160 3.40 25.94 -0.41
CA LEU A 160 2.31 26.45 -1.25
C LEU A 160 1.52 27.57 -0.58
N GLY A 161 1.83 27.93 0.67
CA GLY A 161 1.09 28.95 1.42
C GLY A 161 -0.36 28.55 1.72
N ILE A 162 -0.64 27.25 1.71
CA ILE A 162 -1.98 26.69 1.99
C ILE A 162 -2.12 26.16 3.42
N ASP A 163 -1.03 26.21 4.20
CA ASP A 163 -1.08 25.93 5.64
C ASP A 163 -1.84 27.05 6.36
N ASN A 164 -2.87 26.68 7.13
CA ASN A 164 -3.65 27.64 7.90
C ASN A 164 -3.86 27.14 9.34
N ARG A 165 -3.91 28.08 10.30
CA ARG A 165 -3.99 27.79 11.73
C ARG A 165 -5.33 27.18 12.19
N TYR A 166 -6.34 27.13 11.33
CA TYR A 166 -7.72 26.78 11.68
C TYR A 166 -8.21 25.45 11.05
N THR A 167 -7.59 25.02 9.95
CA THR A 167 -7.83 23.76 9.23
C THR A 167 -6.54 23.32 8.55
N GLN A 168 -5.98 22.19 8.98
CA GLN A 168 -4.73 21.67 8.43
C GLN A 168 -5.03 20.82 7.19
N PHE A 169 -4.90 21.43 6.01
CA PHE A 169 -4.93 20.75 4.72
C PHE A 169 -3.73 21.16 3.86
N PRO A 170 -3.17 20.26 3.03
CA PRO A 170 -3.48 18.83 2.95
C PRO A 170 -3.16 18.06 4.23
N LYS A 171 -3.82 16.91 4.43
CA LYS A 171 -3.57 16.00 5.56
C LYS A 171 -3.83 14.54 5.21
N ILE A 172 -3.18 13.63 5.94
CA ILE A 172 -3.48 12.20 5.90
C ILE A 172 -4.82 11.96 6.59
N THR A 173 -5.72 11.25 5.93
CA THR A 173 -7.03 10.89 6.46
C THR A 173 -7.53 9.55 5.90
N ARG A 174 -8.75 9.17 6.30
CA ARG A 174 -9.43 7.94 5.87
C ARG A 174 -10.93 8.16 5.81
N SER A 175 -11.61 7.31 5.07
CA SER A 175 -13.06 7.13 5.15
C SER A 175 -13.33 5.88 5.99
N MET A 176 -14.29 5.91 6.93
CA MET A 176 -14.58 4.70 7.72
C MET A 176 -15.49 3.71 6.99
N ASN A 177 -16.35 4.21 6.09
CA ASN A 177 -17.49 3.43 5.56
C ASN A 177 -17.67 3.54 4.04
N LYS A 178 -17.01 4.50 3.38
CA LYS A 178 -17.20 4.77 1.95
C LYS A 178 -15.93 4.50 1.16
N ASP A 179 -16.09 3.85 0.03
CA ASP A 179 -15.09 3.84 -1.03
C ASP A 179 -14.93 5.23 -1.61
N ASN A 180 -13.68 5.62 -1.82
CA ASN A 180 -13.29 6.81 -2.58
C ASN A 180 -12.45 6.40 -3.78
N PHE A 181 -12.18 7.35 -4.66
CA PHE A 181 -11.30 7.16 -5.81
C PHE A 181 -10.34 8.34 -5.88
N CYS A 182 -9.10 8.06 -6.24
CA CYS A 182 -8.08 9.08 -6.37
C CYS A 182 -8.40 9.99 -7.56
N ASP A 183 -8.53 11.29 -7.31
CA ASP A 183 -8.84 12.27 -8.34
C ASP A 183 -7.73 12.42 -9.40
N ILE A 184 -6.49 12.00 -9.09
CA ILE A 184 -5.34 12.08 -9.99
C ILE A 184 -5.17 10.81 -10.83
N THR A 185 -5.40 9.64 -10.24
CA THR A 185 -5.03 8.34 -10.85
C THR A 185 -6.21 7.41 -11.09
N GLY A 186 -7.39 7.72 -10.58
CA GLY A 186 -8.56 6.83 -10.60
C GLY A 186 -8.46 5.61 -9.69
N ILE A 187 -7.34 5.46 -8.95
CA ILE A 187 -7.12 4.33 -8.04
C ILE A 187 -8.18 4.30 -6.95
N TRP A 188 -8.69 3.12 -6.68
CA TRP A 188 -9.63 2.85 -5.60
C TRP A 188 -8.99 3.07 -4.23
N ILE A 189 -9.75 3.72 -3.35
CA ILE A 189 -9.39 3.98 -1.95
C ILE A 189 -10.49 3.35 -1.10
N PRO A 190 -10.31 2.11 -0.62
CA PRO A 190 -11.29 1.44 0.22
C PRO A 190 -11.50 2.18 1.55
N PRO A 191 -12.59 1.86 2.27
CA PRO A 191 -12.71 2.19 3.68
C PRO A 191 -11.44 1.83 4.46
N LYS A 192 -11.07 2.70 5.39
CA LYS A 192 -9.90 2.66 6.26
C LYS A 192 -8.55 2.75 5.55
N PHE A 193 -8.46 2.70 4.22
CA PHE A 193 -7.19 2.94 3.54
C PHE A 193 -6.78 4.42 3.64
N PRO A 194 -5.49 4.73 3.92
CA PRO A 194 -5.03 6.10 4.05
C PRO A 194 -5.02 6.83 2.70
N TYR A 195 -5.37 8.11 2.72
CA TYR A 195 -5.26 9.01 1.57
C TYR A 195 -5.02 10.45 2.02
N ILE A 196 -4.64 11.32 1.09
CA ILE A 196 -4.42 12.73 1.31
C ILE A 196 -5.69 13.49 0.92
N ALA A 197 -6.28 14.19 1.89
CA ALA A 197 -7.34 15.16 1.62
C ALA A 197 -6.71 16.53 1.46
N PHE A 198 -7.12 17.28 0.42
CA PHE A 198 -6.58 18.61 0.11
C PHE A 198 -7.48 19.76 0.54
N ASN A 199 -8.77 19.51 0.81
CA ASN A 199 -9.71 20.53 1.29
C ASN A 199 -10.96 19.90 1.93
N ASN A 200 -11.83 20.73 2.49
CA ASN A 200 -13.19 20.34 2.89
C ASN A 200 -14.21 20.39 1.73
N SER A 201 -14.01 21.27 0.74
CA SER A 201 -14.67 21.30 -0.59
C SER A 201 -14.38 22.68 -1.22
N GLY A 202 -13.61 22.74 -2.32
CA GLY A 202 -13.37 24.00 -3.06
C GLY A 202 -12.18 24.04 -4.03
N TYR A 203 -11.28 23.06 -4.02
CA TYR A 203 -10.20 22.93 -5.02
C TYR A 203 -10.40 21.69 -5.91
N ALA A 204 -9.61 21.59 -6.99
CA ALA A 204 -9.72 20.53 -8.00
C ALA A 204 -9.55 19.10 -7.47
N PHE A 205 -8.92 18.90 -6.30
CA PHE A 205 -8.70 17.59 -5.69
C PHE A 205 -9.32 17.51 -4.29
N SER A 206 -10.00 16.40 -4.03
CA SER A 206 -10.69 16.10 -2.77
C SER A 206 -10.10 14.84 -2.11
N HIS A 207 -9.80 13.81 -2.89
CA HIS A 207 -9.30 12.52 -2.41
C HIS A 207 -8.11 12.10 -3.29
N VAL A 208 -6.90 12.08 -2.72
CA VAL A 208 -5.69 11.67 -3.45
C VAL A 208 -5.08 10.46 -2.74
N SER A 209 -5.01 9.30 -3.40
CA SER A 209 -4.37 8.11 -2.82
C SER A 209 -2.89 8.37 -2.52
N LEU A 210 -2.28 7.57 -1.64
CA LEU A 210 -0.84 7.66 -1.36
C LEU A 210 -0.02 7.64 -2.65
N TYR A 211 -0.25 6.61 -3.48
CA TYR A 211 0.37 6.50 -4.80
C TYR A 211 0.12 7.70 -5.71
N GLY A 212 -1.13 8.18 -5.80
CA GLY A 212 -1.46 9.33 -6.62
C GLY A 212 -0.72 10.60 -6.20
N PHE A 213 -0.53 10.77 -4.89
CA PHE A 213 0.29 11.85 -4.34
C PHE A 213 1.76 11.69 -4.74
N TYR A 214 2.35 10.50 -4.57
CA TYR A 214 3.75 10.25 -4.96
C TYR A 214 3.99 10.50 -6.46
N ARG A 215 3.07 10.06 -7.32
CA ARG A 215 3.16 10.31 -8.77
C ARG A 215 3.06 11.80 -9.10
N HIS A 216 2.19 12.54 -8.43
CA HIS A 216 2.08 13.98 -8.59
C HIS A 216 3.38 14.70 -8.20
N ILE A 217 3.96 14.33 -7.05
CA ILE A 217 5.24 14.86 -6.59
C ILE A 217 6.38 14.50 -7.56
N GLY A 218 6.50 13.23 -7.94
CA GLY A 218 7.54 12.78 -8.87
C GLY A 218 7.47 13.49 -10.22
N ALA A 219 6.25 13.75 -10.72
CA ALA A 219 6.06 14.57 -11.91
C ALA A 219 6.55 16.00 -11.70
N MET A 220 6.20 16.65 -10.59
CA MET A 220 6.68 18.01 -10.28
C MET A 220 8.20 18.13 -10.20
N ILE A 221 8.87 17.12 -9.65
CA ILE A 221 10.34 17.11 -9.55
C ILE A 221 10.96 16.90 -10.94
N SER A 222 10.34 16.06 -11.79
CA SER A 222 10.82 15.73 -13.13
C SER A 222 10.73 16.88 -14.15
N ILE A 223 9.92 17.93 -13.89
CA ILE A 223 9.73 19.08 -14.81
C ILE A 223 11.00 19.95 -14.92
N GLY A 224 11.97 19.76 -14.02
CA GLY A 224 13.31 20.30 -14.16
C GLY A 224 13.69 21.34 -13.12
N GLU A 225 14.99 21.41 -12.90
CA GLU A 225 15.65 22.01 -11.73
C GLU A 225 15.34 23.49 -11.41
N ASN A 226 14.84 24.24 -12.38
CA ASN A 226 14.62 25.69 -12.30
C ASN A 226 13.14 26.09 -12.31
N THR A 227 12.21 25.14 -12.10
CA THR A 227 10.78 25.46 -12.02
C THR A 227 10.34 25.77 -10.60
N ALA A 228 9.31 26.62 -10.46
CA ALA A 228 8.71 26.92 -9.16
C ALA A 228 8.24 25.63 -8.43
N ALA A 229 7.78 24.63 -9.20
CA ALA A 229 7.36 23.33 -8.67
C ALA A 229 8.53 22.54 -8.05
N THR A 230 9.69 22.52 -8.69
CA THR A 230 10.88 21.82 -8.17
C THR A 230 11.55 22.60 -7.02
N GLN A 231 11.44 23.93 -7.01
CA GLN A 231 11.95 24.79 -5.93
C GLN A 231 11.22 24.59 -4.59
N ILE A 232 9.97 24.06 -4.62
CA ILE A 232 9.26 23.62 -3.41
C ILE A 232 10.08 22.56 -2.67
N PHE A 233 10.71 21.62 -3.40
CA PHE A 233 11.35 20.42 -2.85
C PHE A 233 12.88 20.49 -2.74
N LYS A 234 13.53 21.46 -3.39
CA LYS A 234 15.00 21.58 -3.44
C LYS A 234 15.67 22.24 -2.24
N ASN A 235 14.94 22.94 -1.38
CA ASN A 235 15.55 23.57 -0.21
C ASN A 235 15.78 22.57 0.93
N LYS A 236 16.86 22.79 1.71
CA LYS A 236 17.48 21.96 2.79
C LYS A 236 16.55 21.42 3.91
N THR A 237 15.24 21.55 3.76
CA THR A 237 14.22 21.06 4.67
C THR A 237 13.89 19.59 4.41
N PHE A 238 13.94 19.10 3.17
CA PHE A 238 13.66 17.69 2.90
C PHE A 238 14.87 16.78 3.14
N ALA A 239 14.65 15.67 3.84
CA ALA A 239 15.60 14.57 3.82
C ALA A 239 15.66 14.04 2.38
N GLY A 240 16.82 14.15 1.73
CA GLY A 240 17.01 13.70 0.34
C GLY A 240 16.60 12.23 0.14
N GLU A 241 16.65 11.43 1.20
CA GLU A 241 16.14 10.05 1.24
C GLU A 241 14.65 9.94 0.91
N ILE A 242 13.79 10.84 1.42
CA ILE A 242 12.33 10.82 1.15
C ILE A 242 12.06 11.15 -0.31
N ILE A 243 12.74 12.17 -0.85
CA ILE A 243 12.58 12.58 -2.25
C ILE A 243 13.05 11.46 -3.17
N ASN A 244 14.24 10.91 -2.93
CA ASN A 244 14.77 9.78 -3.70
C ASN A 244 13.82 8.56 -3.63
N GLY A 245 13.22 8.30 -2.46
CA GLY A 245 12.20 7.26 -2.31
C GLY A 245 10.99 7.50 -3.21
N VAL A 246 10.43 8.72 -3.22
CA VAL A 246 9.28 9.07 -4.07
C VAL A 246 9.63 8.99 -5.56
N GLU A 247 10.82 9.42 -5.97
CA GLU A 247 11.28 9.33 -7.37
C GLU A 247 11.43 7.88 -7.84
N GLN A 248 11.75 6.96 -6.93
CA GLN A 248 11.87 5.52 -7.23
C GLN A 248 10.51 4.82 -7.37
N ILE A 249 9.41 5.46 -6.96
CA ILE A 249 8.05 4.91 -7.13
C ILE A 249 7.67 4.96 -8.62
N ASN A 250 7.94 3.85 -9.28
CA ASN A 250 7.64 3.66 -10.70
C ASN A 250 6.15 3.40 -10.94
N ASP A 251 5.72 3.61 -12.20
CA ASP A 251 4.36 3.27 -12.66
C ASP A 251 4.36 1.96 -13.45
N TYR A 252 5.28 1.05 -13.12
CA TYR A 252 5.47 -0.19 -13.86
C TYR A 252 5.23 -1.41 -12.96
N PHE A 253 4.02 -1.95 -13.10
CA PHE A 253 3.56 -3.16 -12.42
C PHE A 253 3.36 -4.27 -13.47
N PRO A 254 4.40 -5.03 -13.84
CA PRO A 254 4.38 -5.92 -15.00
C PRO A 254 3.36 -7.06 -14.90
N PHE A 255 3.00 -7.47 -13.68
CA PHE A 255 2.14 -8.62 -13.43
C PHE A 255 0.93 -8.27 -12.57
N GLU A 256 0.69 -6.97 -12.37
CA GLU A 256 -0.35 -6.48 -11.48
C GLU A 256 -1.15 -5.36 -12.15
N VAL A 257 -2.43 -5.29 -11.83
CA VAL A 257 -3.33 -4.29 -12.38
C VAL A 257 -3.66 -3.25 -11.31
N LYS A 258 -3.44 -1.97 -11.60
CA LYS A 258 -3.88 -0.87 -10.72
C LYS A 258 -5.39 -0.95 -10.52
N VAL A 259 -5.83 -1.03 -9.26
CA VAL A 259 -7.26 -1.18 -8.97
C VAL A 259 -7.95 0.16 -9.11
N THR A 260 -8.79 0.30 -10.13
CA THR A 260 -9.56 1.51 -10.40
C THR A 260 -11.06 1.28 -10.19
N ARG A 261 -11.86 2.34 -10.35
CA ARG A 261 -13.32 2.27 -10.33
C ARG A 261 -13.88 1.21 -11.25
N GLU A 262 -13.34 1.11 -12.45
CA GLU A 262 -13.79 0.18 -13.48
C GLU A 262 -13.58 -1.26 -13.02
N ILE A 263 -12.51 -1.56 -12.28
CA ILE A 263 -12.24 -2.93 -11.77
C ILE A 263 -13.20 -3.28 -10.63
N ILE A 264 -13.46 -2.34 -9.72
CA ILE A 264 -14.32 -2.55 -8.56
C ILE A 264 -15.79 -2.67 -8.94
N PHE A 265 -16.28 -1.85 -9.87
CA PHE A 265 -17.67 -1.88 -10.31
C PHE A 265 -17.89 -2.59 -11.64
N SER A 266 -16.86 -3.25 -12.17
CA SER A 266 -16.96 -4.09 -13.36
C SER A 266 -17.87 -5.29 -13.06
N GLN A 267 -19.12 -5.17 -13.47
CA GLN A 267 -19.93 -6.33 -13.87
C GLN A 267 -19.46 -6.93 -15.21
N ALA A 268 -18.36 -6.45 -15.83
CA ALA A 268 -18.11 -6.63 -17.27
C ALA A 268 -16.72 -7.15 -17.70
N TYR A 269 -15.76 -7.39 -16.81
CA TYR A 269 -14.44 -7.89 -17.21
C TYR A 269 -14.05 -9.17 -16.47
N ASP A 270 -14.33 -10.30 -17.12
CA ASP A 270 -13.62 -11.55 -16.91
C ASP A 270 -12.22 -11.39 -17.51
N LEU A 271 -11.22 -11.23 -16.63
CA LEU A 271 -9.82 -11.29 -17.02
C LEU A 271 -9.41 -12.77 -17.06
N TYR A 272 -9.00 -13.19 -18.25
CA TYR A 272 -8.48 -14.49 -18.69
C TYR A 272 -7.62 -15.27 -17.68
#